data_AF-A0A357K564-F1
#
_entry.id   AF-A0A357K564-F1
#
_cell.length_a   1.000
_cell.length_b   1.000
_cell.length_c   1.000
_cell.angle_alpha   90.00
_cell.angle_beta   90.00
_cell.angle_gamma   90.00
#
_symmetry.space_group_name_H-M   'P 1'
#
loop_
_entity.id
_entity.type
_entity.pdbx_description
1 polymer ?
#
loop_
_entity_poly.entity_id
_entity_poly.type
_entity_poly.pdbx_seq_one_letter_code
_entity_poly.pdbx_strand_id
1 'polypeptide(L)' 'MRAWMWLASLACMMALSSSTTWAQSEGGDMIDLSLTSTYKIAGLTVLGAEHTDVQAIKLFSSLQVGQEIDIPG' A
#
# COMPACT_ATOMS: atom_id res chain seq x y z
N MET A 1 -52.84 -13.31 -17.92
CA MET A 1 -51.53 -13.19 -18.61
C MET A 1 -50.76 -11.92 -18.22
N ARG A 2 -51.40 -10.74 -18.08
CA ARG A 2 -50.70 -9.48 -17.76
C ARG A 2 -50.08 -9.40 -16.35
N ALA A 3 -50.71 -9.99 -15.33
CA ALA A 3 -50.21 -9.92 -13.93
C ALA A 3 -48.91 -10.70 -13.68
N TRP A 4 -48.67 -11.79 -14.43
CA TRP A 4 -47.42 -12.56 -14.34
C TRP A 4 -46.21 -11.80 -14.88
N MET A 5 -46.40 -10.91 -15.86
CA MET A 5 -45.33 -10.09 -16.40
C MET A 5 -44.86 -9.02 -15.39
N TRP A 6 -45.77 -8.50 -14.56
CA TRP A 6 -45.44 -7.55 -13.50
C TRP A 6 -44.69 -8.22 -12.32
N LEU A 7 -45.09 -9.44 -11.94
CA LEU A 7 -44.42 -10.19 -10.89
C LEU A 7 -43.00 -10.62 -11.28
N ALA A 8 -42.79 -11.00 -12.55
CA ALA A 8 -41.46 -11.33 -13.06
C ALA A 8 -40.53 -10.11 -13.11
N SER A 9 -41.06 -8.94 -13.49
CA SER A 9 -40.30 -7.68 -13.52
C SER A 9 -39.88 -7.22 -12.11
N LEU A 10 -40.77 -7.35 -11.13
CA LEU A 10 -40.48 -6.98 -9.73
C LEU A 10 -39.41 -7.90 -9.10
N ALA A 11 -39.46 -9.20 -9.39
CA ALA A 11 -38.44 -10.14 -8.95
C ALA A 11 -37.07 -9.87 -9.58
N CYS A 12 -37.05 -9.45 -10.85
CA CYS A 12 -35.81 -9.08 -11.55
C CYS A 12 -35.17 -7.83 -10.94
N MET A 13 -35.94 -6.78 -10.62
CA MET A 13 -35.39 -5.58 -9.97
C MET A 13 -34.81 -5.84 -8.58
N MET A 14 -35.37 -6.78 -7.81
CA MET A 14 -34.79 -7.19 -6.52
C MET A 14 -33.45 -7.92 -6.68
N ALA A 15 -33.28 -8.71 -7.75
CA ALA A 15 -32.02 -9.40 -8.01
C ALA A 15 -30.88 -8.45 -8.41
N LEU A 16 -31.17 -7.38 -9.16
CA LEU A 16 -30.16 -6.39 -9.56
C LEU A 16 -29.71 -5.46 -8.41
N SER A 17 -30.41 -5.46 -7.28
CA SER A 17 -30.09 -4.62 -6.12
C SER A 17 -29.00 -5.22 -5.21
N SER A 18 -28.59 -6.45 -5.49
CA SER A 18 -27.55 -7.14 -4.73
C SER A 18 -26.17 -6.78 -5.27
N SER A 19 -25.74 -5.53 -5.08
CA SER A 19 -24.34 -5.16 -5.21
C SER A 19 -23.57 -5.89 -4.11
N THR A 20 -23.06 -7.09 -4.41
CA THR A 20 -22.04 -7.74 -3.61
C THR A 20 -20.78 -6.90 -3.75
N THR A 21 -20.64 -5.90 -2.88
CA THR A 21 -19.39 -5.22 -2.62
C THR A 21 -18.43 -6.26 -2.04
N TRP A 22 -17.73 -6.98 -2.92
CA TRP A 22 -16.46 -7.58 -2.58
C TRP A 22 -15.48 -6.45 -2.37
N ALA A 23 -15.59 -5.79 -1.21
CA ALA A 23 -14.44 -5.10 -0.66
C ALA A 23 -13.36 -6.18 -0.52
N GLN A 24 -12.20 -5.94 -1.12
CA GLN A 24 -11.02 -6.70 -0.74
C GLN A 24 -10.90 -6.53 0.76
N SER A 25 -11.15 -7.61 1.51
CA SER A 25 -10.68 -7.72 2.89
C SER A 25 -9.20 -7.36 2.82
N GLU A 26 -8.79 -6.31 3.54
CA GLU A 26 -7.40 -5.97 3.77
C GLU A 26 -6.73 -7.17 4.47
N GLY A 27 -6.39 -8.19 3.67
CA GLY A 27 -5.52 -9.30 4.02
C GLY A 27 -4.07 -8.93 3.72
N GLY A 28 -3.71 -7.68 3.94
CA GLY A 28 -2.34 -7.28 4.18
C GLY A 28 -2.20 -7.29 5.69
N ASP A 29 -1.31 -8.12 6.21
CA ASP A 29 -0.80 -7.97 7.57
C ASP A 29 -0.54 -6.48 7.78
N MET A 30 -1.36 -5.84 8.60
CA MET A 30 -1.33 -4.39 8.76
C MET A 30 0.07 -4.08 9.28
N ILE A 31 0.91 -3.47 8.44
CA ILE A 31 2.29 -3.22 8.77
C ILE A 31 2.30 -2.47 10.09
N ASP A 32 2.78 -3.13 11.14
CA ASP A 32 2.76 -2.58 12.49
C ASP A 32 3.87 -1.54 12.60
N LEU A 33 3.52 -0.31 12.23
CA LEU A 33 4.37 0.87 12.31
C LEU A 33 4.80 1.19 13.76
N SER A 34 4.26 0.50 14.77
CA SER A 34 4.74 0.60 16.16
C SER A 34 6.01 -0.22 16.41
N LEU A 35 6.34 -1.17 15.53
CA LEU A 35 7.57 -1.96 15.57
C LEU A 35 8.75 -1.19 14.97
N THR A 36 9.00 0.02 15.45
CA THR A 36 10.22 0.74 15.13
C THR A 36 11.42 -0.07 15.60
N SER A 37 12.30 -0.42 14.67
CA SER A 37 13.51 -1.18 14.96
C SER A 37 14.74 -0.32 14.74
N THR A 38 15.64 -0.33 15.72
CA THR A 38 16.91 0.41 15.65
C THR A 38 17.97 -0.45 14.94
N TYR A 39 18.55 0.09 13.87
CA TYR A 39 19.58 -0.55 13.07
C TYR A 39 20.85 0.30 13.02
N LYS A 40 21.99 -0.35 12.78
CA LYS A 40 23.27 0.31 12.56
C LYS A 40 23.63 0.30 11.08
N ILE A 41 23.94 1.47 10.53
CA ILE A 41 24.32 1.59 9.11
C ILE A 41 25.66 0.88 8.88
N ALA A 42 25.68 -0.16 8.04
CA ALA A 42 26.91 -0.87 7.69
C ALA A 42 27.62 -0.28 6.46
N GLY A 43 26.88 0.38 5.57
CA GLY A 43 27.38 0.93 4.31
C GLY A 43 26.26 1.55 3.49
N LEU A 44 26.61 2.40 2.54
CA LEU A 44 25.69 3.05 1.61
C LEU A 44 26.10 2.64 0.19
N THR A 45 25.16 2.11 -0.59
CA THR A 45 25.35 1.82 -2.01
C THR A 45 24.30 2.56 -2.81
N VAL A 46 24.73 3.33 -3.80
CA VAL A 46 23.84 4.09 -4.68
C VAL A 46 23.80 3.39 -6.03
N LEU A 47 22.60 3.01 -6.48
CA LEU A 47 22.36 2.32 -7.75
C LEU A 47 21.51 3.20 -8.67
N GLY A 48 21.65 3.03 -9.98
CA GLY A 48 20.81 3.72 -10.97
C GLY A 48 21.11 5.20 -11.20
N ALA A 49 22.21 5.73 -10.67
CA ALA A 49 22.64 7.09 -10.97
C ALA A 49 23.36 7.12 -12.33
N GLU A 50 22.69 7.63 -13.37
CA GLU A 50 23.31 7.87 -14.69
C GLU A 50 24.33 9.02 -14.63
N HIS A 51 24.09 9.99 -13.76
CA HIS A 51 24.96 11.12 -13.50
C HIS A 51 25.07 11.39 -12.00
N THR A 52 26.28 11.66 -11.53
CA THR A 52 26.55 12.04 -10.15
C THR A 52 26.35 13.54 -9.99
N ASP A 53 25.15 13.96 -9.59
CA ASP A 53 24.90 15.35 -9.19
C ASP A 53 25.40 15.57 -7.74
N VAL A 54 26.18 16.63 -7.54
CA VAL A 54 26.66 17.09 -6.22
C VAL A 54 25.50 17.35 -5.25
N GLN A 55 24.31 17.71 -5.74
CA GLN A 55 23.11 17.90 -4.92
C GLN A 55 22.49 16.57 -4.48
N ALA A 56 22.52 15.53 -5.32
CA ALA A 56 22.01 14.21 -4.96
C ALA A 56 22.84 13.58 -3.83
N ILE A 57 24.16 13.83 -3.82
CA ILE A 57 25.05 13.41 -2.72
C ILE A 57 24.60 13.96 -1.37
N LYS A 58 24.02 15.17 -1.34
CA LYS A 58 23.59 15.80 -0.08
C LYS A 58 22.47 15.03 0.60
N LEU A 59 21.60 14.36 -0.16
CA LEU A 59 20.44 13.62 0.39
C LEU A 59 20.85 12.52 1.35
N PHE A 60 22.00 11.88 1.12
CA PHE A 60 22.53 10.82 1.97
C PHE A 60 23.83 11.20 2.68
N SER A 61 24.29 12.46 2.53
CA SER A 61 25.54 12.95 3.16
C SER A 61 25.50 12.98 4.68
N SER A 62 24.31 13.04 5.27
CA SER A 62 24.14 13.00 6.72
C SER A 62 24.21 11.59 7.30
N LEU A 63 24.11 10.56 6.46
CA LEU A 63 24.14 9.16 6.89
C LEU A 63 25.58 8.69 7.04
N GLN A 64 25.94 8.24 8.23
CA GLN A 64 27.29 7.75 8.51
C GLN A 64 27.29 6.26 8.80
N VAL A 65 28.32 5.55 8.31
CA VAL A 65 28.54 4.15 8.68
C VAL A 65 28.79 4.07 10.18
N GLY A 66 28.03 3.20 10.84
CA GLY A 66 28.05 3.02 12.29
C GLY A 66 27.04 3.87 13.05
N GLN A 67 26.32 4.77 12.39
CA GLN A 67 25.21 5.51 13.00
C GLN A 67 24.01 4.59 13.22
N GLU A 68 23.33 4.80 14.35
CA GLU A 68 22.05 4.16 14.66
C GLU A 68 20.90 4.94 14.04
N ILE A 69 19.99 4.23 13.38
CA ILE A 69 18.78 4.77 12.76
C ILE A 69 17.57 3.93 13.15
N ASP A 70 16.46 4.61 13.36
CA ASP A 70 15.17 3.99 13.59
C ASP A 70 14.44 3.85 12.26
N ILE A 71 14.14 2.60 11.87
CA ILE A 71 13.37 2.32 10.66
C ILE A 71 11.94 2.00 11.10
N PRO A 72 10.92 2.78 10.68
CA PRO A 72 9.54 2.47 10.97
C PRO A 72 9.16 1.15 10.29
N GLY A 73 8.38 0.33 11.00
CA GLY A 73 7.81 -0.93 10.51
C GLY A 73 6.98 -0.71 9.27
#